data_AF-A0A833GHC4-F1
#
_entry.id   AF-A0A833GHC4-F1
#
_cell.length_a   1.000
_cell.length_b   1.000
_cell.length_c   1.000
_cell.angle_alpha   90.00
_cell.angle_beta   90.00
_cell.angle_gamma   90.00
#
_symmetry.space_group_name_H-M   'P 1'
#
loop_
_entity.id
_entity.type
_entity.pdbx_description
1 polymer ?
#
loop_
_entity_poly.entity_id
_entity_poly.type
_entity_poly.pdbx_seq_one_letter_code
_entity_poly.pdbx_strand_id
1 'polypeptide(L)'
;MEERSKVFVGLDVHKDRISIGSAELGREAGRVVGGIAHDVPKLSKQLDKLGGPARVHVVYEAGPTGYGLQRALAAKGYECEVIAPSKMPRRPGDRIKTDRRDCVQLAECSRAGQLSAVWIPDPHDEAIRDLARAREDAIKTRQQQRQQLKAFLLRHDRRYSGKTAWSKTYYRWLGELNFAEVAAQTAFTEYWQAVQAGDERVQRLSQALRDAVVGWRFESVVAALQALRGIDVVNAVGLVAEIGDFSRFEHPRKLMAYLGLVPSEYSSGDKTVRGSITKTGNAHARRLLTQAAWNYRFKPRIGERAQQRQQKLDEAIRTLGWKAQLRLTRRFAALVGRGVQINKVCVAVARELTGFIWAVALRATPQPNART
;
A
#
# COMPACT_ATOMS: atom_id res chain seq x y z
N MET A 1 -8.52 -13.01 38.89
CA MET A 1 -9.28 -11.88 39.51
C MET A 1 -8.87 -10.50 38.94
N GLU A 2 -7.92 -10.41 38.00
CA GLU A 2 -7.40 -9.13 37.46
C GLU A 2 -8.15 -8.56 36.24
N GLU A 3 -8.89 -9.39 35.48
CA GLU A 3 -9.58 -8.93 34.25
C GLU A 3 -10.71 -7.92 34.47
N ARG A 4 -11.29 -7.84 35.67
CA ARG A 4 -12.46 -6.97 35.97
C ARG A 4 -12.15 -5.46 36.01
N SER A 5 -10.92 -5.05 35.70
CA SER A 5 -10.44 -3.69 35.97
C SER A 5 -9.83 -2.98 34.74
N LYS A 6 -10.00 -3.57 33.54
CA LYS A 6 -9.46 -3.07 32.27
C LYS A 6 -10.30 -1.89 31.74
N VAL A 7 -9.61 -0.83 31.31
CA VAL A 7 -10.19 0.38 30.71
C VAL A 7 -9.75 0.46 29.26
N PHE A 8 -10.70 0.61 28.36
CA PHE A 8 -10.46 0.79 26.93
C PHE A 8 -10.50 2.27 26.61
N VAL A 9 -9.49 2.78 25.93
CA VAL A 9 -9.33 4.20 25.62
C VAL A 9 -9.26 4.37 24.12
N GLY A 10 -10.19 5.14 23.57
CA GLY A 10 -10.17 5.55 22.17
C GLY A 10 -9.58 6.95 22.04
N LEU A 11 -8.62 7.11 21.14
CA LEU A 11 -8.04 8.40 20.80
C LEU A 11 -8.44 8.78 19.37
N ASP A 12 -9.06 9.94 19.24
CA ASP A 12 -9.17 10.61 17.95
C ASP A 12 -7.99 11.60 17.82
N VAL A 13 -7.08 11.29 16.91
CA VAL A 13 -5.74 11.89 16.84
C VAL A 13 -5.66 12.85 15.66
N HIS A 14 -5.67 14.14 15.96
CA HIS A 14 -5.40 15.22 15.01
C HIS A 14 -3.97 15.76 15.19
N LYS A 15 -3.42 16.46 14.19
CA LYS A 15 -2.06 17.01 14.24
C LYS A 15 -1.80 17.91 15.47
N ASP A 16 -2.82 18.65 15.92
CA ASP A 16 -2.69 19.63 17.01
C ASP A 16 -3.35 19.19 18.31
N ARG A 17 -4.29 18.23 18.24
CA ARG A 17 -5.17 17.87 19.37
C ARG A 17 -5.45 16.37 19.38
N ILE A 18 -5.58 15.81 20.58
CA ILE A 18 -6.03 14.44 20.82
C ILE A 18 -7.31 14.50 21.65
N SER A 19 -8.39 13.91 21.14
CA SER A 19 -9.65 13.71 21.88
C SER A 19 -9.66 12.31 22.49
N ILE A 20 -10.03 12.21 23.77
CA ILE A 20 -9.90 11.00 24.58
C ILE A 20 -11.29 10.54 25.02
N GLY A 21 -11.64 9.30 24.67
CA GLY A 21 -12.82 8.59 25.14
C GLY A 21 -12.41 7.36 25.93
N SER A 22 -13.21 6.97 26.92
CA SER A 22 -12.96 5.78 27.74
C SER A 22 -14.21 4.93 27.89
N ALA A 23 -14.05 3.61 27.87
CA ALA A 23 -15.07 2.64 28.22
C ALA A 23 -14.48 1.63 29.20
N GLU A 24 -15.09 1.50 30.38
CA GLU A 24 -14.70 0.47 31.35
C GLU A 24 -15.31 -0.87 30.95
N LEU A 25 -14.70 -1.97 31.39
CA LEU A 25 -15.27 -3.30 31.21
C LEU A 25 -16.67 -3.36 31.83
N GLY A 26 -17.66 -3.79 31.05
CA GLY A 26 -19.06 -3.83 31.49
C GLY A 26 -20.03 -3.40 30.39
N ARG A 27 -21.24 -3.02 30.79
CA ARG A 27 -22.32 -2.59 29.89
C ARG A 27 -22.58 -1.08 29.90
N GLU A 28 -21.89 -0.34 30.75
CA GLU A 28 -22.05 1.11 30.81
C GLU A 28 -21.60 1.78 29.51
N ALA A 29 -22.20 2.92 29.20
CA ALA A 29 -21.82 3.71 28.03
C ALA A 29 -20.42 4.28 28.23
N GLY A 30 -19.64 4.35 27.15
CA GLY A 30 -18.37 5.06 27.16
C GLY A 30 -18.59 6.56 27.41
N ARG A 31 -17.57 7.22 27.94
CA ARG A 31 -17.60 8.66 28.25
C ARG A 31 -16.43 9.38 27.61
N VAL A 32 -16.63 10.66 27.32
CA VAL A 32 -15.55 11.57 26.92
C VAL A 32 -14.74 11.91 28.17
N VAL A 33 -13.43 11.66 28.13
CA VAL A 33 -12.49 12.04 29.19
C VAL A 33 -12.07 13.50 29.02
N GLY A 34 -11.85 13.92 27.77
CA GLY A 34 -11.48 15.30 27.44
C GLY A 34 -10.71 15.40 26.14
N GLY A 35 -9.99 16.50 25.97
CA GLY A 35 -9.04 16.64 24.86
C GLY A 35 -7.83 17.47 25.28
N ILE A 36 -6.69 17.15 24.69
CA ILE A 36 -5.39 17.75 25.00
C ILE A 36 -4.69 18.17 23.73
N ALA A 37 -3.69 19.05 23.83
CA ALA A 37 -2.74 19.26 22.74
C ALA A 37 -2.05 17.93 22.39
N HIS A 38 -1.61 17.78 21.13
CA HIS A 38 -0.88 16.59 20.68
C HIS A 38 0.50 16.52 21.36
N ASP A 39 0.54 15.93 22.56
CA ASP A 39 1.67 15.92 23.47
C ASP A 39 1.67 14.59 24.25
N VAL A 40 2.66 13.73 23.97
CA VAL A 40 2.73 12.38 24.53
C VAL A 40 2.91 12.39 26.06
N PRO A 41 3.80 13.21 26.65
CA PRO A 41 3.86 13.36 28.11
C PRO A 41 2.52 13.72 28.76
N LYS A 42 1.79 14.70 28.21
CA LYS A 42 0.47 15.10 28.73
C LYS A 42 -0.56 13.99 28.55
N LEU A 43 -0.53 13.29 27.42
CA LEU A 43 -1.40 12.14 27.19
C LEU A 43 -1.16 11.04 28.22
N SER A 44 0.10 10.71 28.47
CA SER A 44 0.47 9.67 29.46
C SER A 44 -0.10 10.00 30.83
N LYS A 45 0.04 11.26 31.30
CA LYS A 45 -0.53 11.72 32.57
C LYS A 45 -2.06 11.61 32.62
N GLN A 46 -2.76 11.71 31.50
CA GLN A 46 -4.21 11.50 31.45
C GLN A 46 -4.57 10.02 31.47
N LEU A 47 -3.80 9.19 30.79
CA LEU A 47 -3.96 7.74 30.80
C LEU A 47 -3.69 7.17 32.21
N ASP A 48 -2.66 7.64 32.90
CA ASP A 48 -2.30 7.21 34.27
C ASP A 48 -3.45 7.44 35.26
N LYS A 49 -4.28 8.48 35.04
CA LYS A 49 -5.48 8.76 35.86
C LYS A 49 -6.61 7.76 35.63
N LEU A 50 -6.64 7.12 34.45
CA LEU A 50 -7.61 6.06 34.12
C LEU A 50 -7.11 4.69 34.60
N GLY A 51 -5.79 4.54 34.76
CA GLY A 51 -5.14 3.37 35.34
C GLY A 51 -3.70 3.26 34.89
N GLY A 52 -2.92 2.41 35.56
CA GLY A 52 -1.56 2.09 35.11
C GLY A 52 -1.56 1.34 33.75
N PRO A 53 -0.40 1.24 33.08
CA PRO A 53 -0.30 0.70 31.72
C PRO A 53 -0.89 -0.70 31.53
N ALA A 54 -0.80 -1.57 32.55
CA ALA A 54 -1.38 -2.91 32.52
C ALA A 54 -2.92 -2.93 32.49
N ARG A 55 -3.58 -1.85 32.91
CA ARG A 55 -5.04 -1.73 32.98
C ARG A 55 -5.63 -0.95 31.82
N VAL A 56 -4.84 -0.20 31.06
CA VAL A 56 -5.31 0.69 30.02
C VAL A 56 -4.93 0.17 28.64
N HIS A 57 -5.94 -0.17 27.85
CA HIS A 57 -5.79 -0.56 26.46
C HIS A 57 -6.16 0.63 25.56
N VAL A 58 -5.22 1.11 24.76
CA VAL A 58 -5.35 2.31 23.94
C VAL A 58 -5.54 1.95 22.48
N VAL A 59 -6.52 2.57 21.82
CA VAL A 59 -6.73 2.44 20.38
C VAL A 59 -6.82 3.80 19.70
N TYR A 60 -6.29 3.91 18.49
CA TYR A 60 -6.53 5.08 17.64
C TYR A 60 -6.59 4.72 16.16
N GLU A 61 -7.28 5.52 15.35
CA GLU A 61 -7.38 5.27 13.92
C GLU A 61 -6.06 5.51 13.18
N ALA A 62 -5.72 4.62 12.24
CA ALA A 62 -4.61 4.85 11.33
C ALA A 62 -4.85 6.13 10.53
N GLY A 63 -3.96 7.11 10.69
CA GLY A 63 -4.11 8.44 10.12
C GLY A 63 -2.77 9.03 9.65
N PRO A 64 -2.78 10.31 9.23
CA PRO A 64 -1.58 10.98 8.71
C PRO A 64 -0.49 11.22 9.77
N THR A 65 -0.81 11.05 11.06
CA THR A 65 0.11 11.21 12.19
C THR A 65 1.05 10.03 12.41
N GLY A 66 0.92 8.96 11.61
CA GLY A 66 1.84 7.82 11.60
C GLY A 66 1.79 6.97 12.88
N TYR A 67 2.90 6.27 13.16
CA TYR A 67 3.03 5.33 14.29
C TYR A 67 3.82 5.89 15.48
N GLY A 68 4.25 7.15 15.42
CA GLY A 68 5.06 7.77 16.48
C GLY A 68 4.36 7.75 17.84
N LEU A 69 3.06 8.07 17.87
CA LEU A 69 2.23 8.01 19.06
C LEU A 69 2.16 6.59 19.64
N GLN A 70 1.87 5.60 18.80
CA GLN A 70 1.80 4.21 19.24
C GLN A 70 3.13 3.75 19.86
N ARG A 71 4.26 4.01 19.20
CA ARG A 71 5.57 3.58 19.68
C ARG A 71 5.92 4.26 21.02
N ALA A 72 5.58 5.53 21.17
CA ALA A 72 5.83 6.26 22.40
C ALA A 72 4.96 5.78 23.58
N LEU A 73 3.72 5.37 23.33
CA LEU A 73 2.86 4.73 24.33
C LEU A 73 3.35 3.31 24.67
N ALA A 74 3.72 2.52 23.67
CA ALA A 74 4.28 1.18 23.86
C ALA A 74 5.58 1.21 24.67
N ALA A 75 6.46 2.17 24.44
CA ALA A 75 7.68 2.38 25.22
C ALA A 75 7.41 2.71 26.70
N LYS A 76 6.21 3.19 27.03
CA LYS A 76 5.75 3.42 28.40
C LYS A 76 4.97 2.24 29.00
N GLY A 77 4.91 1.12 28.28
CA GLY A 77 4.24 -0.11 28.72
C GLY A 77 2.73 -0.17 28.41
N TYR A 78 2.17 0.81 27.69
CA TYR A 78 0.77 0.76 27.30
C TYR A 78 0.55 -0.22 26.15
N GLU A 79 -0.50 -1.04 26.25
CA GLU A 79 -1.02 -1.80 25.12
C GLU A 79 -1.71 -0.82 24.16
N CYS A 80 -1.06 -0.47 23.05
CA CYS A 80 -1.58 0.50 22.08
C CYS A 80 -1.70 -0.09 20.68
N GLU A 81 -2.93 -0.18 20.18
CA GLU A 81 -3.26 -0.63 18.83
C GLU A 81 -3.63 0.53 17.91
N VAL A 82 -3.20 0.42 16.65
CA VAL A 82 -3.64 1.34 15.58
C VAL A 82 -4.68 0.61 14.74
N ILE A 83 -5.82 1.23 14.46
CA ILE A 83 -7.00 0.57 13.92
C ILE A 83 -7.22 0.98 12.47
N ALA A 84 -7.60 0.01 11.62
CA ALA A 84 -7.90 0.28 10.22
C ALA A 84 -9.27 1.01 10.08
N PRO A 85 -9.32 2.28 9.63
CA PRO A 85 -10.57 3.05 9.57
C PRO A 85 -11.64 2.39 8.69
N SER A 86 -11.20 1.76 7.58
CA SER A 86 -12.09 1.08 6.63
C SER A 86 -12.82 -0.15 7.18
N LYS A 87 -12.43 -0.65 8.36
CA LYS A 87 -13.02 -1.82 9.01
C LYS A 87 -13.81 -1.48 10.27
N MET A 88 -13.90 -0.19 10.62
CA MET A 88 -14.67 0.19 11.79
C MET A 88 -16.17 0.01 11.55
N PRO A 89 -16.91 -0.61 12.50
CA PRO A 89 -18.35 -0.71 12.41
C PRO A 89 -18.98 0.68 12.39
N ARG A 90 -19.80 0.98 11.38
CA ARG A 90 -20.63 2.19 11.33
C ARG A 90 -22.10 1.80 11.24
N ARG A 91 -22.93 2.39 12.10
CA ARG A 91 -24.38 2.17 12.06
C ARG A 91 -24.96 2.88 10.83
N PRO A 92 -25.83 2.21 10.05
CA PRO A 92 -26.55 2.87 8.96
C PRO A 92 -27.32 4.09 9.48
N GLY A 93 -27.17 5.24 8.82
CA GLY A 93 -27.86 6.48 9.20
C GLY A 93 -27.12 7.37 10.20
N ASP A 94 -26.00 6.92 10.79
CA ASP A 94 -25.17 7.78 11.64
C ASP A 94 -24.40 8.79 10.78
N ARG A 95 -24.96 10.00 10.69
CA ARG A 95 -24.48 11.09 9.83
C ARG A 95 -23.74 12.19 10.60
N ILE A 96 -23.75 12.15 11.92
CA ILE A 96 -23.15 13.16 12.78
C ILE A 96 -21.81 12.66 13.29
N LYS A 97 -20.73 13.14 12.66
CA LYS A 97 -19.34 12.87 13.03
C LYS A 97 -18.81 14.02 13.89
N THR A 98 -18.36 13.72 15.10
CA THR A 98 -17.67 14.68 15.98
C THR A 98 -16.53 13.97 16.70
N ASP A 99 -15.41 14.67 16.92
CA ASP A 99 -14.21 14.12 17.56
C ASP A 99 -14.52 13.43 18.92
N ARG A 100 -15.50 13.99 19.66
CA ARG A 100 -15.98 13.45 20.93
C ARG A 100 -16.72 12.12 20.79
N ARG A 101 -17.54 11.96 19.74
CA ARG A 101 -18.26 10.71 19.47
C ARG A 101 -17.30 9.65 18.94
N ASP A 102 -16.37 10.06 18.08
CA ASP A 102 -15.41 9.15 17.45
C ASP A 102 -14.48 8.50 18.49
N CYS A 103 -13.96 9.27 19.44
CA CYS A 103 -13.09 8.73 20.50
C CYS A 103 -13.83 7.78 21.46
N VAL A 104 -15.09 8.05 21.77
CA VAL A 104 -15.92 7.15 22.60
C VAL A 104 -16.28 5.88 21.83
N GLN A 105 -16.69 6.01 20.57
CA GLN A 105 -17.00 4.88 19.71
C GLN A 105 -15.80 3.94 19.56
N LEU A 106 -14.59 4.50 19.39
CA LEU A 106 -13.35 3.73 19.37
C LEU A 106 -13.15 2.93 20.65
N ALA A 107 -13.32 3.56 21.82
CA ALA A 107 -13.21 2.90 23.12
C ALA A 107 -14.22 1.75 23.27
N GLU A 108 -15.48 1.97 22.89
CA GLU A 108 -16.54 0.97 22.97
C GLU A 108 -16.33 -0.20 22.00
N CYS A 109 -15.93 0.07 20.76
CA CYS A 109 -15.62 -0.97 19.79
C CYS A 109 -14.39 -1.80 20.20
N SER A 110 -13.39 -1.17 20.81
CA SER A 110 -12.23 -1.86 21.39
C SER A 110 -12.66 -2.79 22.53
N ARG A 111 -13.47 -2.27 23.47
CA ARG A 111 -14.08 -3.08 24.54
C ARG A 111 -14.85 -4.27 24.01
N ALA A 112 -15.57 -4.12 22.90
CA ALA A 112 -16.37 -5.18 22.28
C ALA A 112 -15.55 -6.16 21.43
N GLY A 113 -14.23 -5.97 21.27
CA GLY A 113 -13.38 -6.81 20.43
C GLY A 113 -13.72 -6.71 18.93
N GLN A 114 -14.30 -5.59 18.50
CA GLN A 114 -14.79 -5.42 17.11
C GLN A 114 -13.78 -4.74 16.19
N LEU A 115 -12.62 -4.36 16.71
CA LEU A 115 -11.60 -3.63 15.96
C LEU A 115 -10.61 -4.57 15.27
N SER A 116 -10.03 -4.08 14.18
CA SER A 116 -8.96 -4.75 13.47
C SER A 116 -7.70 -3.89 13.51
N ALA A 117 -6.71 -4.32 14.30
CA ALA A 117 -5.42 -3.67 14.36
C ALA A 117 -4.71 -3.72 12.99
N VAL A 118 -4.03 -2.64 12.65
CA VAL A 118 -3.05 -2.62 11.55
C VAL A 118 -1.72 -3.13 12.06
N TRP A 119 -0.95 -3.70 11.14
CA TRP A 119 0.42 -4.05 11.45
C TRP A 119 1.29 -2.80 11.51
N ILE A 120 2.05 -2.67 12.58
CA ILE A 120 2.92 -1.53 12.83
C ILE A 120 4.30 -1.89 12.27
N PRO A 121 4.78 -1.15 11.25
CA PRO A 121 6.09 -1.40 10.67
C PRO A 121 7.21 -1.03 11.64
N ASP A 122 8.33 -1.73 11.52
CA ASP A 122 9.60 -1.27 12.08
C ASP A 122 9.99 0.09 11.45
N PRO A 123 10.65 1.01 12.18
CA PRO A 123 11.10 2.29 11.63
C PRO A 123 11.91 2.17 10.34
N HIS A 124 12.73 1.13 10.19
CA HIS A 124 13.49 0.91 8.97
C HIS A 124 12.59 0.49 7.79
N ASP A 125 11.59 -0.37 8.03
CA ASP A 125 10.60 -0.74 7.01
C ASP A 125 9.76 0.48 6.58
N GLU A 126 9.43 1.36 7.53
CA GLU A 126 8.72 2.62 7.28
C GLU A 126 9.56 3.58 6.43
N ALA A 127 10.85 3.75 6.73
CA ALA A 127 11.75 4.57 5.93
C ALA A 127 11.85 4.10 4.47
N ILE A 128 11.95 2.79 4.23
CA ILE A 128 11.94 2.22 2.88
C ILE A 128 10.58 2.43 2.20
N ARG A 129 9.48 2.34 2.95
CA ARG A 129 8.13 2.65 2.44
C ARG A 129 8.01 4.10 2.02
N ASP A 130 8.55 5.03 2.79
CA ASP A 130 8.55 6.46 2.45
C ASP A 130 9.35 6.72 1.17
N LEU A 131 10.50 6.08 1.02
CA LEU A 131 11.28 6.13 -0.22
C LEU A 131 10.50 5.58 -1.42
N ALA A 132 9.77 4.48 -1.24
CA ALA A 132 8.95 3.88 -2.30
C ALA A 132 7.77 4.80 -2.69
N ARG A 133 7.14 5.45 -1.70
CA ARG A 133 6.07 6.43 -1.93
C ARG A 133 6.58 7.71 -2.60
N ALA A 134 7.73 8.22 -2.18
CA ALA A 134 8.38 9.38 -2.80
C ALA A 134 8.65 9.14 -4.30
N ARG A 135 9.09 7.92 -4.66
CA ARG A 135 9.25 7.54 -6.07
C ARG A 135 7.91 7.53 -6.81
N GLU A 136 6.87 6.98 -6.21
CA GLU A 136 5.55 6.92 -6.83
C GLU A 136 4.99 8.33 -7.08
N ASP A 137 5.19 9.25 -6.14
CA ASP A 137 4.80 10.65 -6.32
C ASP A 137 5.62 11.32 -7.44
N ALA A 138 6.93 11.08 -7.51
CA ALA A 138 7.74 11.55 -8.63
C ALA A 138 7.26 11.00 -9.99
N ILE A 139 6.79 9.74 -10.05
CA ILE A 139 6.20 9.16 -11.26
C ILE A 139 4.93 9.91 -11.66
N LYS A 140 4.04 10.21 -10.71
CA LYS A 140 2.80 10.96 -10.97
C LYS A 140 3.10 12.37 -11.46
N THR A 141 3.99 13.09 -10.77
CA THR A 141 4.43 14.44 -11.17
C THR A 141 4.98 14.42 -12.59
N ARG A 142 5.87 13.47 -12.91
CA ARG A 142 6.39 13.33 -14.27
C ARG A 142 5.31 13.03 -15.30
N GLN A 143 4.34 12.16 -14.98
CA GLN A 143 3.22 11.90 -15.90
C GLN A 143 2.41 13.18 -16.17
N GLN A 144 2.17 14.00 -15.15
CA GLN A 144 1.50 15.29 -15.30
C GLN A 144 2.30 16.24 -16.19
N GLN A 145 3.61 16.39 -15.96
CA GLN A 145 4.50 17.21 -16.79
C GLN A 145 4.50 16.74 -18.26
N ARG A 146 4.54 15.42 -18.47
CA ARG A 146 4.43 14.80 -19.79
C ARG A 146 3.10 15.12 -20.49
N GLN A 147 2.00 15.13 -19.74
CA GLN A 147 0.68 15.51 -20.27
C GLN A 147 0.61 17.00 -20.61
N GLN A 148 1.18 17.87 -19.78
CA GLN A 148 1.27 19.32 -20.05
C GLN A 148 2.05 19.60 -21.33
N LEU A 149 3.23 18.99 -21.51
CA LEU A 149 4.02 19.12 -22.73
C LEU A 149 3.25 18.61 -23.95
N LYS A 150 2.58 17.45 -23.84
CA LYS A 150 1.74 16.93 -24.93
C LYS A 150 0.59 17.88 -25.29
N ALA A 151 -0.07 18.47 -24.30
CA ALA A 151 -1.14 19.43 -24.51
C ALA A 151 -0.62 20.71 -25.20
N PHE A 152 0.55 21.20 -24.79
CA PHE A 152 1.22 22.31 -25.48
C PHE A 152 1.48 21.97 -26.95
N LEU A 153 2.13 20.84 -27.23
CA LEU A 153 2.44 20.40 -28.59
C LEU A 153 1.18 20.24 -29.45
N LEU A 154 0.10 19.70 -28.88
CA LEU A 154 -1.18 19.55 -29.56
C LEU A 154 -1.81 20.90 -29.96
N ARG A 155 -1.72 21.93 -29.11
CA ARG A 155 -2.24 23.28 -29.43
C ARG A 155 -1.48 23.96 -30.56
N HIS A 156 -0.22 23.58 -30.78
CA HIS A 156 0.62 24.05 -31.88
C HIS A 156 0.66 23.07 -33.07
N ASP A 157 -0.25 22.09 -33.10
CA ASP A 157 -0.35 21.02 -34.09
C ASP A 157 0.98 20.29 -34.37
N ARG A 158 1.85 20.20 -33.36
CA ARG A 158 3.11 19.45 -33.42
C ARG A 158 2.83 18.00 -33.04
N ARG A 159 2.79 17.12 -34.04
CA ARG A 159 2.49 15.68 -33.86
C ARG A 159 3.71 14.82 -34.11
N TYR A 160 4.01 13.93 -33.18
CA TYR A 160 5.05 12.93 -33.37
C TYR A 160 4.55 11.81 -34.29
N SER A 161 5.25 11.58 -35.41
CA SER A 161 4.94 10.54 -36.40
C SER A 161 5.55 9.17 -36.09
N GLY A 162 6.44 9.08 -35.08
CA GLY A 162 7.08 7.83 -34.70
C GLY A 162 6.18 6.91 -33.87
N LYS A 163 6.63 5.66 -33.69
CA LYS A 163 5.82 4.59 -33.07
C LYS A 163 5.53 4.80 -31.58
N THR A 164 6.51 5.28 -30.82
CA THR A 164 6.44 5.29 -29.34
C THR A 164 6.90 6.61 -28.75
N ALA A 165 6.01 7.32 -28.07
CA ALA A 165 6.35 8.53 -27.32
C ALA A 165 7.26 8.24 -26.11
N TRP A 166 8.02 9.25 -25.67
CA TRP A 166 8.99 9.18 -24.56
C TRP A 166 10.12 8.15 -24.74
N SER A 167 10.36 7.73 -25.97
CA SER A 167 11.53 6.94 -26.37
C SER A 167 12.70 7.88 -26.69
N LYS A 168 13.92 7.31 -26.85
CA LYS A 168 15.09 8.09 -27.31
C LYS A 168 14.82 8.87 -28.59
N THR A 169 14.08 8.28 -29.53
CA THR A 169 13.69 8.94 -30.79
C THR A 169 12.67 10.05 -30.58
N TYR A 170 11.77 9.92 -29.60
CA TYR A 170 10.85 11.00 -29.23
C TYR A 170 11.58 12.18 -28.60
N TYR A 171 12.56 11.94 -27.72
CA TYR A 171 13.37 13.03 -27.15
C TYR A 171 14.21 13.74 -28.22
N ARG A 172 14.76 13.01 -29.19
CA ARG A 172 15.44 13.63 -30.34
C ARG A 172 14.50 14.54 -31.12
N TRP A 173 13.30 14.05 -31.43
CA TRP A 173 12.27 14.84 -32.11
C TRP A 173 11.90 16.11 -31.34
N LEU A 174 11.73 16.03 -30.01
CA LEU A 174 11.50 17.22 -29.18
C LEU A 174 12.64 18.25 -29.35
N GLY A 175 13.89 17.80 -29.48
CA GLY A 175 15.05 18.67 -29.69
C GLY A 175 15.14 19.34 -31.05
N GLU A 176 14.36 18.88 -32.03
CA GLU A 176 14.29 19.48 -33.36
C GLU A 176 13.18 20.55 -33.43
N LEU A 177 12.31 20.63 -32.42
CA LEU A 177 11.18 21.56 -32.42
C LEU A 177 11.61 22.99 -32.11
N ASN A 178 11.18 23.91 -32.97
CA ASN A 178 11.32 25.34 -32.79
C ASN A 178 9.97 26.04 -33.03
N PHE A 179 9.75 27.12 -32.28
CA PHE A 179 8.56 27.97 -32.33
C PHE A 179 8.99 29.41 -32.65
N ALA A 180 8.29 30.05 -33.58
CA ALA A 180 8.65 31.38 -34.08
C ALA A 180 8.60 32.45 -32.98
N GLU A 181 7.55 32.41 -32.16
CA GLU A 181 7.37 33.35 -31.06
C GLU A 181 8.21 32.95 -29.85
N VAL A 182 9.00 33.91 -29.34
CA VAL A 182 9.89 33.72 -28.17
C VAL A 182 9.10 33.21 -26.97
N ALA A 183 7.91 33.74 -26.71
CA ALA A 183 7.08 33.31 -25.59
C ALA A 183 6.67 31.83 -25.68
N ALA A 184 6.34 31.35 -26.89
CA ALA A 184 6.01 29.94 -27.11
C ALA A 184 7.25 29.05 -27.01
N GLN A 185 8.39 29.49 -27.54
CA GLN A 185 9.66 28.77 -27.43
C GLN A 185 10.09 28.61 -25.96
N THR A 186 9.97 29.67 -25.14
CA THR A 186 10.26 29.62 -23.70
C THR A 186 9.32 28.66 -22.98
N ALA A 187 8.00 28.76 -23.23
CA ALA A 187 7.03 27.85 -22.61
C ALA A 187 7.30 26.38 -22.97
N PHE A 188 7.63 26.08 -24.24
CA PHE A 188 8.02 24.75 -24.68
C PHE A 188 9.25 24.24 -23.91
N THR A 189 10.27 25.08 -23.80
CA THR A 189 11.54 24.76 -23.15
C THR A 189 11.33 24.44 -21.67
N GLU A 190 10.56 25.26 -20.95
CA GLU A 190 10.20 25.02 -19.55
C GLU A 190 9.45 23.70 -19.35
N TYR A 191 8.45 23.41 -20.21
CA TYR A 191 7.73 22.13 -20.13
C TYR A 191 8.65 20.93 -20.39
N TRP A 192 9.59 21.06 -21.32
CA TRP A 192 10.54 19.99 -21.62
C TRP A 192 11.55 19.80 -20.47
N GLN A 193 12.15 20.87 -19.96
CA GLN A 193 13.05 20.82 -18.81
C GLN A 193 12.37 20.19 -17.60
N ALA A 194 11.10 20.53 -17.34
CA ALA A 194 10.32 19.92 -16.27
C ALA A 194 10.18 18.39 -16.45
N VAL A 195 9.94 17.90 -17.67
CA VAL A 195 9.90 16.46 -17.96
C VAL A 195 11.26 15.80 -17.73
N GLN A 196 12.36 16.42 -18.17
CA GLN A 196 13.72 15.89 -17.96
C GLN A 196 14.05 15.79 -16.47
N ALA A 197 13.83 16.85 -15.70
CA ALA A 197 14.01 16.86 -14.25
C ALA A 197 13.15 15.79 -13.56
N GLY A 198 11.90 15.60 -14.04
CA GLY A 198 11.01 14.54 -13.56
C GLY A 198 11.54 13.14 -13.83
N ASP A 199 12.11 12.89 -15.02
CA ASP A 199 12.73 11.62 -15.38
C ASP A 199 13.97 11.31 -14.53
N GLU A 200 14.85 12.28 -14.34
CA GLU A 200 16.02 12.15 -13.48
C GLU A 200 15.64 11.89 -12.02
N ARG A 201 14.63 12.61 -11.49
CA ARG A 201 14.15 12.40 -10.12
C ARG A 201 13.64 10.97 -9.93
N VAL A 202 12.87 10.45 -10.90
CA VAL A 202 12.42 9.04 -10.87
C VAL A 202 13.61 8.08 -10.94
N GLN A 203 14.64 8.37 -11.75
CA GLN A 203 15.84 7.54 -11.84
C GLN A 203 16.61 7.53 -10.51
N ARG A 204 16.89 8.69 -9.91
CA ARG A 204 17.58 8.80 -8.61
C ARG A 204 16.85 8.02 -7.53
N LEU A 205 15.52 8.18 -7.42
CA LEU A 205 14.71 7.45 -6.44
C LEU A 205 14.63 5.94 -6.75
N SER A 206 14.65 5.55 -8.02
CA SER A 206 14.71 4.12 -8.41
C SER A 206 16.02 3.48 -8.03
N GLN A 207 17.13 4.22 -8.11
CA GLN A 207 18.45 3.75 -7.68
C GLN A 207 18.52 3.66 -6.16
N ALA A 208 18.09 4.69 -5.45
CA ALA A 208 18.03 4.67 -3.99
C ALA A 208 17.22 3.48 -3.45
N LEU A 209 16.11 3.10 -4.11
CA LEU A 209 15.36 1.90 -3.74
C LEU A 209 16.11 0.60 -3.97
N ARG A 210 16.99 0.52 -4.97
CA ARG A 210 17.83 -0.66 -5.20
C ARG A 210 18.90 -0.77 -4.12
N ASP A 211 19.50 0.36 -3.77
CA ASP A 211 20.56 0.42 -2.77
C ASP A 211 20.01 0.11 -1.36
N ALA A 212 18.81 0.60 -1.05
CA ALA A 212 18.13 0.36 0.23
C ALA A 212 17.69 -1.09 0.46
N VAL A 213 17.75 -1.97 -0.55
CA VAL A 213 17.46 -3.40 -0.38
C VAL A 213 18.57 -4.12 0.35
N VAL A 214 19.82 -3.69 0.16
CA VAL A 214 20.99 -4.37 0.70
C VAL A 214 20.97 -4.26 2.22
N GLY A 215 20.99 -5.40 2.92
CA GLY A 215 20.93 -5.47 4.38
C GLY A 215 19.52 -5.24 4.95
N TRP A 216 18.50 -5.05 4.12
CA TRP A 216 17.13 -4.99 4.59
C TRP A 216 16.67 -6.39 5.03
N ARG A 217 15.95 -6.50 6.16
CA ARG A 217 15.40 -7.77 6.66
C ARG A 217 14.51 -8.54 5.67
N PHE A 218 14.00 -7.86 4.63
CA PHE A 218 13.21 -8.47 3.56
C PHE A 218 13.97 -8.62 2.23
N GLU A 219 15.30 -8.49 2.23
CA GLU A 219 16.14 -8.62 1.03
C GLU A 219 15.87 -9.93 0.26
N SER A 220 15.82 -11.06 0.95
CA SER A 220 15.54 -12.37 0.35
C SER A 220 14.16 -12.42 -0.30
N VAL A 221 13.15 -11.81 0.34
CA VAL A 221 11.78 -11.72 -0.17
C VAL A 221 11.75 -10.84 -1.43
N VAL A 222 12.41 -9.68 -1.40
CA VAL A 222 12.52 -8.78 -2.57
C VAL A 222 13.20 -9.50 -3.74
N ALA A 223 14.27 -10.25 -3.50
CA ALA A 223 14.93 -11.05 -4.52
C ALA A 223 13.97 -12.12 -5.09
N ALA A 224 13.31 -12.88 -4.23
CA ALA A 224 12.41 -13.95 -4.62
C ALA A 224 11.22 -13.48 -5.45
N LEU A 225 10.60 -12.34 -5.11
CA LEU A 225 9.47 -11.80 -5.86
C LEU A 225 9.81 -11.47 -7.32
N GLN A 226 11.09 -11.23 -7.65
CA GLN A 226 11.54 -11.00 -9.03
C GLN A 226 11.50 -12.26 -9.91
N ALA A 227 11.21 -13.44 -9.34
CA ALA A 227 10.84 -14.65 -10.09
C ALA A 227 9.51 -14.49 -10.85
N LEU A 228 8.63 -13.58 -10.39
CA LEU A 228 7.31 -13.38 -10.96
C LEU A 228 7.36 -12.35 -12.10
N ARG A 229 6.72 -12.66 -13.22
CA ARG A 229 6.68 -11.77 -14.37
C ARG A 229 5.99 -10.44 -14.02
N GLY A 230 6.58 -9.34 -14.45
CA GLY A 230 6.07 -7.99 -14.21
C GLY A 230 6.47 -7.40 -12.86
N ILE A 231 7.24 -8.13 -12.06
CA ILE A 231 7.81 -7.66 -10.79
C ILE A 231 9.33 -7.55 -10.97
N ASP A 232 9.83 -6.32 -10.99
CA ASP A 232 11.25 -6.02 -10.87
C ASP A 232 11.59 -5.62 -9.43
N VAL A 233 12.87 -5.38 -9.13
CA VAL A 233 13.32 -4.98 -7.79
C VAL A 233 12.53 -3.79 -7.23
N VAL A 234 12.25 -2.77 -8.05
CA VAL A 234 11.57 -1.56 -7.57
C VAL A 234 10.11 -1.84 -7.21
N ASN A 235 9.39 -2.60 -8.05
CA ASN A 235 8.03 -3.02 -7.75
C ASN A 235 8.00 -4.00 -6.56
N ALA A 236 9.01 -4.88 -6.43
CA ALA A 236 9.12 -5.80 -5.31
C ALA A 236 9.31 -5.04 -4.00
N VAL A 237 10.22 -4.05 -3.94
CA VAL A 237 10.40 -3.19 -2.76
C VAL A 237 9.11 -2.46 -2.41
N GLY A 238 8.43 -1.86 -3.38
CA GLY A 238 7.16 -1.17 -3.13
C GLY A 238 6.07 -2.11 -2.57
N LEU A 239 5.99 -3.35 -3.05
CA LEU A 239 5.05 -4.35 -2.53
C LEU A 239 5.41 -4.79 -1.11
N VAL A 240 6.67 -5.15 -0.89
CA VAL A 240 7.16 -5.62 0.41
C VAL A 240 7.07 -4.51 1.46
N ALA A 241 7.41 -3.27 1.11
CA ALA A 241 7.35 -2.15 2.05
C ALA A 241 5.90 -1.85 2.50
N GLU A 242 4.91 -1.97 1.60
CA GLU A 242 3.50 -1.71 1.92
C GLU A 242 2.80 -2.91 2.60
N ILE A 243 3.25 -4.14 2.32
CA ILE A 243 2.66 -5.37 2.88
C ILE A 243 3.34 -5.77 4.19
N GLY A 244 4.65 -5.56 4.32
CA GLY A 244 5.44 -6.04 5.44
C GLY A 244 5.61 -7.56 5.42
N ASP A 245 5.51 -8.17 6.60
CA ASP A 245 5.60 -9.62 6.73
C ASP A 245 4.42 -10.32 6.06
N PHE A 246 4.72 -11.29 5.19
CA PHE A 246 3.72 -12.11 4.50
C PHE A 246 3.24 -13.30 5.36
N SER A 247 4.01 -13.71 6.38
CA SER A 247 3.68 -14.81 7.29
C SER A 247 2.41 -14.53 8.12
N ARG A 248 2.12 -13.25 8.39
CA ARG A 248 0.91 -12.80 9.11
C ARG A 248 -0.40 -13.13 8.41
N PHE A 249 -0.36 -13.57 7.15
CA PHE A 249 -1.53 -14.02 6.42
C PHE A 249 -1.55 -15.54 6.38
N GLU A 250 -2.42 -16.16 7.17
CA GLU A 250 -2.61 -17.63 7.22
C GLU A 250 -2.93 -18.25 5.85
N HIS A 251 -3.57 -17.47 4.97
CA HIS A 251 -4.00 -17.94 3.66
C HIS A 251 -3.93 -16.80 2.63
N PRO A 252 -3.57 -17.07 1.36
CA PRO A 252 -3.40 -16.03 0.33
C PRO A 252 -4.69 -15.23 0.06
N ARG A 253 -5.86 -15.81 0.31
CA ARG A 253 -7.15 -15.10 0.23
C ARG A 253 -7.25 -13.94 1.23
N LYS A 254 -6.63 -14.04 2.42
CA LYS A 254 -6.58 -12.95 3.41
C LYS A 254 -5.76 -11.78 2.88
N LEU A 255 -4.63 -12.06 2.23
CA LEU A 255 -3.82 -11.03 1.56
C LEU A 255 -4.59 -10.37 0.39
N MET A 256 -5.30 -11.15 -0.43
CA MET A 256 -6.15 -10.60 -1.50
C MET A 256 -7.23 -9.65 -0.96
N ALA A 257 -7.84 -10.00 0.17
CA ALA A 257 -8.85 -9.16 0.83
C ALA A 257 -8.23 -7.91 1.47
N TYR A 258 -7.07 -8.05 2.12
CA TYR A 258 -6.28 -6.94 2.67
C TYR A 258 -5.93 -5.90 1.61
N LEU A 259 -5.60 -6.34 0.39
CA LEU A 259 -5.28 -5.46 -0.73
C LEU A 259 -6.53 -4.94 -1.47
N GLY A 260 -7.72 -5.40 -1.10
CA GLY A 260 -8.99 -4.98 -1.69
C GLY A 260 -9.21 -5.47 -3.12
N LEU A 261 -8.66 -6.64 -3.46
CA LEU A 261 -8.75 -7.28 -4.79
C LEU A 261 -9.89 -8.31 -4.88
N VAL A 262 -10.62 -8.53 -3.80
CA VAL A 262 -11.80 -9.42 -3.76
C VAL A 262 -13.06 -8.65 -4.13
N PRO A 263 -14.05 -9.29 -4.79
CA PRO A 263 -15.34 -8.66 -5.06
C PRO A 263 -16.07 -8.33 -3.75
N SER A 264 -16.82 -7.23 -3.73
CA SER A 264 -17.88 -7.03 -2.75
C SER A 264 -19.00 -8.02 -2.99
N GLU A 265 -19.69 -8.40 -1.92
CA GLU A 265 -20.74 -9.42 -1.98
C GLU A 265 -21.94 -8.96 -1.16
N TYR A 266 -23.12 -8.98 -1.80
CA TYR A 266 -24.42 -8.75 -1.19
C TYR A 266 -25.23 -10.01 -1.43
N SER A 267 -25.12 -10.97 -0.50
CA SER A 267 -25.80 -12.26 -0.60
C SER A 267 -26.86 -12.37 0.49
N SER A 268 -28.05 -12.85 0.14
CA SER A 268 -29.10 -13.22 1.09
C SER A 268 -29.74 -14.55 0.66
N GLY A 269 -29.85 -15.50 1.60
CA GLY A 269 -30.31 -16.86 1.30
C GLY A 269 -29.50 -17.51 0.17
N ASP A 270 -30.19 -18.03 -0.85
CA ASP A 270 -29.58 -18.70 -2.01
C ASP A 270 -29.06 -17.75 -3.10
N LYS A 271 -29.28 -16.43 -2.96
CA LYS A 271 -28.88 -15.46 -3.98
C LYS A 271 -27.53 -14.85 -3.66
N THR A 272 -26.52 -15.16 -4.48
CA THR A 272 -25.21 -14.51 -4.43
C THR A 272 -25.11 -13.37 -5.45
N VAL A 273 -25.01 -12.12 -4.98
CA VAL A 273 -24.73 -10.96 -5.85
C VAL A 273 -23.33 -10.43 -5.57
N ARG A 274 -22.45 -10.51 -6.56
CA ARG A 274 -21.08 -9.98 -6.48
C ARG A 274 -20.94 -8.68 -7.25
N GLY A 275 -20.38 -7.67 -6.57
CA GLY A 275 -20.16 -6.33 -7.11
C GLY A 275 -18.73 -6.07 -7.57
N SER A 276 -18.34 -4.80 -7.52
CA SER A 276 -16.97 -4.34 -7.80
C SER A 276 -15.98 -4.87 -6.75
N ILE A 277 -14.67 -4.79 -7.02
CA ILE A 277 -13.69 -5.09 -5.96
C ILE A 277 -13.87 -4.13 -4.79
N THR A 278 -13.59 -4.58 -3.56
CA THR A 278 -13.79 -3.76 -2.36
C THR A 278 -12.94 -2.49 -2.34
N LYS A 279 -11.79 -2.48 -3.04
CA LYS A 279 -10.80 -1.38 -3.05
C LYS A 279 -10.29 -0.99 -1.66
N THR A 280 -10.55 -1.80 -0.64
CA THR A 280 -10.07 -1.64 0.73
C THR A 280 -8.56 -1.76 0.81
N GLY A 281 -7.96 -1.18 1.85
CA GLY A 281 -6.53 -1.25 2.09
C GLY A 281 -5.69 -0.47 1.08
N ASN A 282 -4.45 -0.92 0.86
CA ASN A 282 -3.42 -0.10 0.24
C ASN A 282 -3.57 0.05 -1.29
N ALA A 283 -3.94 1.26 -1.73
CA ALA A 283 -4.13 1.57 -3.14
C ALA A 283 -2.84 1.50 -3.98
N HIS A 284 -1.68 1.78 -3.36
CA HIS A 284 -0.38 1.74 -4.04
C HIS A 284 0.02 0.29 -4.36
N ALA A 285 0.01 -0.60 -3.36
CA ALA A 285 0.28 -2.03 -3.57
C ALA A 285 -0.67 -2.63 -4.61
N ARG A 286 -1.96 -2.28 -4.54
CA ARG A 286 -2.98 -2.73 -5.51
C ARG A 286 -2.69 -2.24 -6.94
N ARG A 287 -2.17 -1.01 -7.10
CA ARG A 287 -1.74 -0.46 -8.40
C ARG A 287 -0.53 -1.22 -8.96
N LEU A 288 0.50 -1.46 -8.14
CA LEU A 288 1.69 -2.23 -8.54
C LEU A 288 1.31 -3.62 -9.04
N LEU A 289 0.41 -4.32 -8.33
CA LEU A 289 -0.09 -5.64 -8.75
C LEU A 289 -0.85 -5.58 -10.08
N THR A 290 -1.69 -4.58 -10.25
CA THR A 290 -2.45 -4.40 -11.50
C THR A 290 -1.50 -4.09 -12.67
N GLN A 291 -0.48 -3.26 -12.46
CA GLN A 291 0.57 -3.00 -13.45
C GLN A 291 1.38 -4.25 -13.80
N ALA A 292 1.75 -5.06 -12.79
CA ALA A 292 2.43 -6.33 -13.02
C ALA A 292 1.55 -7.29 -13.84
N ALA A 293 0.26 -7.40 -13.51
CA ALA A 293 -0.71 -8.30 -14.15
C ALA A 293 -0.85 -8.06 -15.66
N TRP A 294 -0.69 -6.81 -16.13
CA TRP A 294 -0.69 -6.49 -17.56
C TRP A 294 0.38 -7.25 -18.37
N ASN A 295 1.46 -7.71 -17.75
CA ASN A 295 2.52 -8.44 -18.43
C ASN A 295 2.12 -9.88 -18.80
N TYR A 296 1.07 -10.42 -18.21
CA TYR A 296 0.61 -11.79 -18.49
C TYR A 296 -0.25 -11.89 -19.76
N ARG A 297 -0.61 -10.77 -20.39
CA ARG A 297 -1.25 -10.74 -21.72
C ARG A 297 -0.36 -11.29 -22.85
N PHE A 298 0.95 -11.28 -22.62
CA PHE A 298 1.94 -11.71 -23.60
C PHE A 298 2.27 -13.18 -23.42
N LYS A 299 2.69 -13.84 -24.51
CA LYS A 299 3.13 -15.25 -24.50
C LYS A 299 4.14 -15.53 -23.36
N PRO A 300 4.06 -16.70 -22.68
CA PRO A 300 5.02 -17.06 -21.64
C PRO A 300 6.42 -17.16 -22.22
N ARG A 301 7.40 -16.55 -21.56
CA ARG A 301 8.83 -16.59 -21.90
C ARG A 301 9.67 -16.06 -20.74
N ILE A 302 10.88 -16.58 -20.60
CA ILE A 302 11.91 -16.00 -19.74
C ILE A 302 12.90 -15.29 -20.67
N GLY A 303 12.95 -13.96 -20.59
CA GLY A 303 13.93 -13.17 -21.34
C GLY A 303 15.23 -13.04 -20.56
N GLU A 304 16.32 -12.66 -21.23
CA GLU A 304 17.66 -12.50 -20.67
C GLU A 304 17.69 -11.73 -19.34
N ARG A 305 17.06 -10.54 -19.28
CA ARG A 305 17.00 -9.73 -18.04
C ARG A 305 16.28 -10.44 -16.90
N ALA A 306 15.29 -11.28 -17.19
CA ALA A 306 14.59 -12.06 -16.15
C ALA A 306 15.46 -13.23 -15.70
N GLN A 307 16.13 -13.91 -16.64
CA GLN A 307 17.08 -14.98 -16.36
C GLN A 307 18.22 -14.50 -15.44
N GLN A 308 18.85 -13.36 -15.75
CA GLN A 308 19.90 -12.76 -14.93
C GLN A 308 19.43 -12.48 -13.50
N ARG A 309 18.23 -11.89 -13.33
CA ARG A 309 17.65 -11.61 -12.00
C ARG A 309 17.33 -12.88 -11.21
N GLN A 310 17.00 -13.97 -11.90
CA GLN A 310 16.57 -15.22 -11.27
C GLN A 310 17.72 -16.19 -11.04
N GLN A 311 18.92 -15.94 -11.60
CA GLN A 311 20.03 -16.89 -11.61
C GLN A 311 20.46 -17.34 -10.20
N LYS A 312 20.41 -16.44 -9.22
CA LYS A 312 20.79 -16.71 -7.83
C LYS A 312 19.61 -17.18 -6.96
N LEU A 313 18.41 -17.31 -7.52
CA LEU A 313 17.23 -17.74 -6.77
C LEU A 313 17.16 -19.26 -6.68
N ASP A 314 16.66 -19.75 -5.55
CA ASP A 314 16.37 -21.16 -5.34
C ASP A 314 15.46 -21.73 -6.45
N GLU A 315 15.70 -22.98 -6.83
CA GLU A 315 14.94 -23.71 -7.84
C GLU A 315 13.45 -23.79 -7.50
N ALA A 316 13.10 -23.96 -6.23
CA ALA A 316 11.71 -24.00 -5.81
C ALA A 316 10.99 -22.66 -6.07
N ILE A 317 11.69 -21.53 -5.90
CA ILE A 317 11.17 -20.18 -6.18
C ILE A 317 11.05 -19.95 -7.69
N ARG A 318 12.07 -20.31 -8.46
CA ARG A 318 12.05 -20.21 -9.94
C ARG A 318 10.91 -21.03 -10.54
N THR A 319 10.70 -22.25 -10.04
CA THR A 319 9.62 -23.15 -10.45
C THR A 319 8.24 -22.55 -10.16
N LEU A 320 8.05 -21.91 -9.00
CA LEU A 320 6.82 -21.16 -8.73
C LEU A 320 6.63 -19.98 -9.67
N GLY A 321 7.69 -19.22 -9.95
CA GLY A 321 7.66 -18.11 -10.91
C GLY A 321 7.17 -18.58 -12.29
N TRP A 322 7.71 -19.69 -12.78
CA TRP A 322 7.30 -20.29 -14.04
C TRP A 322 5.86 -20.82 -14.02
N LYS A 323 5.47 -21.53 -12.96
CA LYS A 323 4.10 -22.00 -12.74
C LYS A 323 3.10 -20.83 -12.74
N ALA A 324 3.45 -19.72 -12.08
CA ALA A 324 2.65 -18.50 -12.07
C ALA A 324 2.49 -17.95 -13.49
N GLN A 325 3.58 -17.87 -14.25
CA GLN A 325 3.57 -17.37 -15.62
C GLN A 325 2.64 -18.16 -16.54
N LEU A 326 2.75 -19.50 -16.56
CA LEU A 326 1.89 -20.35 -17.38
C LEU A 326 0.41 -20.21 -16.98
N ARG A 327 0.11 -20.24 -15.68
CA ARG A 327 -1.26 -20.18 -15.17
C ARG A 327 -1.91 -18.83 -15.44
N LEU A 328 -1.24 -17.74 -15.10
CA LEU A 328 -1.78 -16.39 -15.20
C LEU A 328 -1.92 -15.95 -16.66
N THR A 329 -1.02 -16.34 -17.56
CA THR A 329 -1.19 -16.09 -19.00
C THR A 329 -2.37 -16.88 -19.58
N ARG A 330 -2.53 -18.16 -19.22
CA ARG A 330 -3.71 -18.95 -19.62
C ARG A 330 -5.01 -18.32 -19.11
N ARG A 331 -5.03 -17.89 -17.84
CA ARG A 331 -6.18 -17.21 -17.25
C ARG A 331 -6.51 -15.90 -17.94
N PHE A 332 -5.50 -15.10 -18.27
CA PHE A 332 -5.66 -13.85 -19.01
C PHE A 332 -6.34 -14.13 -20.36
N ALA A 333 -5.79 -15.06 -21.16
CA ALA A 333 -6.32 -15.44 -22.46
C ALA A 333 -7.75 -16.00 -22.37
N ALA A 334 -8.02 -16.87 -21.40
CA ALA A 334 -9.35 -17.47 -21.22
C ALA A 334 -10.43 -16.42 -20.88
N LEU A 335 -10.11 -15.42 -20.05
CA LEU A 335 -11.06 -14.36 -19.72
C LEU A 335 -11.28 -13.40 -20.89
N VAL A 336 -10.24 -13.07 -21.65
CA VAL A 336 -10.36 -12.29 -22.88
C VAL A 336 -11.20 -13.04 -23.92
N GLY A 337 -10.98 -14.34 -24.09
CA GLY A 337 -11.75 -15.17 -25.02
C GLY A 337 -13.24 -15.29 -24.65
N ARG A 338 -13.61 -15.02 -23.39
CA ARG A 338 -15.01 -14.91 -22.93
C ARG A 338 -15.60 -13.50 -23.10
N GLY A 339 -14.89 -12.57 -23.74
CA GLY A 339 -15.33 -11.18 -23.91
C GLY A 339 -15.30 -10.33 -22.64
N VAL A 340 -14.61 -10.77 -21.58
CA VAL A 340 -14.51 -9.97 -20.35
C VAL A 340 -13.69 -8.70 -20.61
N GLN A 341 -14.21 -7.55 -20.17
CA GLN A 341 -13.54 -6.26 -20.31
C GLN A 341 -12.10 -6.31 -19.75
N ILE A 342 -11.14 -5.79 -20.52
CA ILE A 342 -9.70 -6.02 -20.30
C ILE A 342 -9.20 -5.54 -18.93
N ASN A 343 -9.75 -4.46 -18.37
CA ASN A 343 -9.36 -4.00 -17.03
C ASN A 343 -9.86 -4.96 -15.95
N LYS A 344 -11.07 -5.53 -16.11
CA LYS A 344 -11.58 -6.60 -15.23
C LYS A 344 -10.71 -7.85 -15.32
N VAL A 345 -10.25 -8.23 -16.52
CA VAL A 345 -9.29 -9.33 -16.70
C VAL A 345 -8.01 -9.07 -15.93
N CYS A 346 -7.44 -7.87 -16.09
CA CYS A 346 -6.21 -7.47 -15.41
C CYS A 346 -6.35 -7.54 -13.88
N VAL A 347 -7.45 -7.03 -13.32
CA VAL A 347 -7.74 -7.11 -11.88
C VAL A 347 -7.89 -8.57 -11.40
N ALA A 348 -8.56 -9.42 -12.18
CA ALA A 348 -8.70 -10.83 -11.84
C ALA A 348 -7.35 -11.58 -11.84
N VAL A 349 -6.46 -11.24 -12.78
CA VAL A 349 -5.09 -11.78 -12.84
C VAL A 349 -4.23 -11.22 -11.70
N ALA A 350 -4.36 -9.93 -11.38
CA ALA A 350 -3.68 -9.31 -10.24
C ALA A 350 -4.06 -9.98 -8.91
N ARG A 351 -5.35 -10.28 -8.70
CA ARG A 351 -5.83 -11.03 -7.54
C ARG A 351 -5.16 -12.39 -7.44
N GLU A 352 -5.05 -13.14 -8.53
CA GLU A 352 -4.41 -14.45 -8.49
C GLU A 352 -2.88 -14.36 -8.34
N LEU A 353 -2.25 -13.36 -8.96
CA LEU A 353 -0.83 -13.03 -8.76
C LEU A 353 -0.49 -12.80 -7.29
N THR A 354 -1.37 -12.14 -6.53
CA THR A 354 -1.23 -11.99 -5.07
C THR A 354 -1.04 -13.34 -4.35
N GLY A 355 -1.72 -14.39 -4.80
CA GLY A 355 -1.55 -15.72 -4.23
C GLY A 355 -0.17 -16.32 -4.50
N PHE A 356 0.38 -16.10 -5.69
CA PHE A 356 1.74 -16.50 -6.02
C PHE A 356 2.79 -15.69 -5.27
N ILE A 357 2.58 -14.37 -5.13
CA ILE A 357 3.44 -13.50 -4.32
C ILE A 357 3.52 -14.01 -2.88
N TRP A 358 2.37 -14.31 -2.28
CA TRP A 358 2.33 -14.87 -0.93
C TRP A 358 3.13 -16.18 -0.83
N ALA A 359 2.91 -17.13 -1.75
CA ALA A 359 3.62 -18.40 -1.74
C ALA A 359 5.13 -18.27 -1.97
N VAL A 360 5.56 -17.35 -2.85
CA VAL A 360 6.97 -17.06 -3.10
C VAL A 360 7.61 -16.38 -1.89
N ALA A 361 6.92 -15.40 -1.29
CA ALA A 361 7.40 -14.69 -0.12
C ALA A 361 7.62 -15.63 1.08
N LEU A 362 6.67 -16.52 1.37
CA LEU A 362 6.80 -17.48 2.48
C LEU A 362 7.99 -18.44 2.32
N ARG A 363 8.37 -18.79 1.09
CA ARG A 363 9.55 -19.62 0.83
C ARG A 363 10.86 -18.86 0.97
N ALA A 364 10.82 -17.55 0.82
CA ALA A 364 11.98 -16.68 0.90
C ALA A 364 12.19 -16.10 2.30
N THR A 365 11.15 -16.13 3.15
CA THR A 365 11.26 -15.78 4.56
C THR A 365 12.17 -16.80 5.24
N PRO A 366 13.30 -16.38 5.86
CA PRO A 366 14.14 -17.28 6.63
C PRO A 366 13.31 -17.92 7.73
N GLN A 367 13.32 -19.25 7.84
CA GLN A 367 12.70 -19.88 9.00
C GLN A 367 13.50 -19.45 10.24
N PRO A 368 12.84 -19.03 11.34
CA PRO A 368 13.55 -18.84 12.59
C PRO A 368 14.21 -20.18 12.92
N ASN A 369 15.54 -20.18 13.08
CA ASN A 369 16.28 -21.36 13.51
C ASN A 369 15.51 -21.99 14.67
N ALA A 370 15.08 -23.24 14.50
CA ALA A 370 14.63 -24.05 15.62
C ALA A 370 15.79 -24.02 16.62
N ARG A 371 15.60 -23.29 17.73
CA ARG A 371 16.56 -23.26 18.82
C ARG A 371 16.69 -24.70 19.31
N THR A 372 17.78 -25.36 18.93
CA THR A 372 18.32 -26.54 19.61
C THR A 372 18.63 -26.22 21.05
#